data_AF-A0A376VZL5-F1
#
_entry.id   AF-A0A376VZL5-F1
#
_cell.length_a   1.000
_cell.length_b   1.000
_cell.length_c   1.000
_cell.angle_alpha   90.00
_cell.angle_beta   90.00
_cell.angle_gamma   90.00
#
_symmetry.space_group_name_H-M   'P 1'
#
loop_
_entity.id
_entity.type
_entity.pdbx_description
1 polymer ?
#
loop_
_entity_poly.entity_id
_entity_poly.type
_entity_poly.pdbx_seq_one_letter_code
_entity_poly.pdbx_strand_id
1 'polypeptide(L)' 'MEKVLLRLGFTLTDVPDSHLCCGSAGTYALTHPDLARQLRDNKMNALESGKPEMIVTANIGCQTHLASAVVPLCVTGLKF' A
#
# COMPACT_ATOMS: atom_id res chain seq x y z
N MET A 1 -11.44 2.52 6.63
CA MET A 1 -10.20 2.50 7.44
C MET A 1 -9.90 3.88 8.01
N GLU A 2 -9.76 4.89 7.16
CA GLU A 2 -9.47 6.30 7.48
C GLU A 2 -10.18 6.85 8.74
N LYS A 3 -11.52 6.77 8.82
CA LYS A 3 -12.29 7.26 9.99
C LYS A 3 -11.85 6.66 11.33
N VAL A 4 -11.32 5.44 11.33
CA VAL A 4 -10.79 4.79 12.54
C VAL A 4 -9.41 5.36 12.89
N LEU A 5 -8.53 5.55 11.90
CA LEU A 5 -7.20 6.14 12.08
C LEU A 5 -7.31 7.59 12.56
N LEU A 6 -8.18 8.40 11.95
CA LEU A 6 -8.46 9.77 12.40
C LEU A 6 -8.98 9.81 13.85
N ARG A 7 -9.88 8.89 14.24
CA ARG A 7 -10.38 8.80 15.63
C ARG A 7 -9.29 8.37 16.62
N LEU A 8 -8.25 7.67 16.16
CA LEU A 8 -7.08 7.28 16.96
C LEU A 8 -5.98 8.37 16.97
N GLY A 9 -6.20 9.53 16.33
CA GLY A 9 -5.28 10.65 16.34
C GLY A 9 -4.20 10.62 15.25
N PHE A 10 -4.28 9.71 14.27
CA PHE A 10 -3.36 9.70 13.13
C PHE A 10 -3.71 10.79 12.12
N THR A 11 -2.70 11.56 11.69
CA THR A 11 -2.79 12.38 10.47
C THR A 11 -2.73 11.46 9.25
N LEU A 12 -3.60 11.71 8.27
CA LEU A 12 -3.60 10.98 7.01
C LEU A 12 -2.99 11.85 5.92
N THR A 13 -1.99 11.30 5.23
CA THR A 13 -1.43 11.86 4.00
C THR A 13 -2.42 11.67 2.85
N ASP A 14 -2.60 12.70 2.00
CA ASP A 14 -3.41 12.57 0.80
C ASP A 14 -2.71 11.68 -0.25
N VAL A 15 -3.49 10.86 -0.94
CA VAL A 15 -3.01 9.81 -1.85
C VAL A 15 -3.74 9.97 -3.20
N PRO A 16 -3.06 10.46 -4.25
CA PRO A 16 -3.61 10.50 -5.60
C PRO A 16 -4.12 9.12 -6.02
N ASP A 17 -5.27 9.09 -6.71
CA ASP A 17 -5.86 7.87 -7.23
C ASP A 17 -5.95 6.72 -6.19
N SER A 18 -6.32 7.08 -4.95
CA SER A 18 -6.43 6.17 -3.80
C SER A 18 -7.30 4.93 -4.06
N HIS A 19 -8.25 5.02 -4.99
CA HIS A 19 -9.13 3.94 -5.44
C HIS A 19 -8.43 2.86 -6.32
N LEU A 20 -7.26 3.14 -6.90
CA LEU A 20 -6.56 2.18 -7.77
C LEU A 20 -6.01 0.97 -7.00
N CYS A 21 -6.14 -0.20 -7.63
CA CYS A 21 -5.73 -1.49 -7.09
C CYS A 21 -4.19 -1.63 -6.99
N CYS A 22 -3.72 -2.33 -5.95
CA CYS A 22 -2.30 -2.61 -5.76
C CYS A 22 -1.74 -3.69 -6.71
N GLY A 23 -2.59 -4.44 -7.43
CA GLY A 23 -2.19 -5.50 -8.37
C GLY A 23 -2.05 -6.92 -7.78
N SER A 24 -2.23 -7.11 -6.47
CA SER A 24 -2.00 -8.40 -5.78
C SER A 24 -3.09 -9.49 -5.99
N ALA A 25 -3.81 -9.45 -7.11
CA ALA A 25 -5.07 -10.18 -7.32
C ALA A 25 -4.91 -11.69 -7.64
N GLY A 26 -4.19 -12.43 -6.79
CA GLY A 26 -4.11 -13.91 -6.83
C GLY A 26 -3.79 -14.45 -8.23
N THR A 27 -4.67 -15.32 -8.75
CA THR A 27 -4.55 -15.92 -10.09
C THR A 27 -4.41 -14.90 -11.22
N TYR A 28 -5.02 -13.70 -11.10
CA TYR A 28 -4.86 -12.65 -12.09
C TYR A 28 -3.44 -12.07 -12.08
N ALA A 29 -2.85 -11.88 -10.89
CA ALA A 29 -1.47 -11.43 -10.76
C ALA A 29 -0.45 -12.45 -11.29
N LEU A 30 -0.75 -13.75 -11.18
CA LEU A 30 0.07 -14.82 -11.74
C LEU A 30 -0.02 -14.92 -13.27
N THR A 31 -1.20 -14.67 -13.83
CA THR A 31 -1.44 -14.74 -15.29
C THR A 31 -1.08 -13.45 -16.02
N HIS A 32 -1.07 -12.31 -15.33
CA HIS A 32 -0.76 -10.98 -15.88
C HIS A 32 0.32 -10.27 -15.05
N PRO A 33 1.53 -10.85 -14.93
CA PRO A 33 2.56 -10.39 -13.99
C PRO A 33 3.11 -8.99 -14.31
N ASP A 34 3.16 -8.59 -15.58
CA ASP A 34 3.59 -7.24 -15.97
C ASP A 34 2.59 -6.16 -15.52
N LEU A 35 1.30 -6.40 -15.73
CA LEU A 35 0.25 -5.50 -15.25
C LEU A 35 0.21 -5.46 -13.71
N ALA A 36 0.42 -6.61 -13.05
CA ALA A 36 0.49 -6.67 -11.59
C ALA A 36 1.66 -5.87 -11.00
N ARG A 37 2.81 -5.83 -11.69
CA ARG A 37 3.95 -4.96 -11.37
C ARG A 37 3.64 -3.49 -11.66
N GLN A 38 3.12 -3.17 -12.85
CA GLN A 38 2.77 -1.79 -13.21
C GLN A 38 1.77 -1.17 -12.21
N LEU A 39 0.74 -1.92 -11.81
CA LEU A 39 -0.22 -1.48 -10.79
C LEU A 39 0.42 -1.29 -9.42
N ARG A 40 1.33 -2.18 -9.01
CA ARG A 40 2.09 -2.07 -7.75
C ARG A 40 2.94 -0.80 -7.74
N ASP A 41 3.70 -0.57 -8.80
CA ASP A 41 4.67 0.51 -8.89
C ASP A 41 3.95 1.87 -8.98
N ASN A 42 2.87 1.95 -9.77
CA ASN A 42 1.96 3.10 -9.77
C ASN A 42 1.38 3.37 -8.36
N LYS A 43 0.98 2.31 -7.65
CA LYS A 43 0.40 2.47 -6.31
C LYS A 43 1.42 2.92 -5.27
N MET A 44 2.65 2.41 -5.33
CA MET A 44 3.75 2.86 -4.48
C MET A 44 4.07 4.34 -4.73
N ASN A 45 4.22 4.75 -6.00
CA ASN A 45 4.47 6.15 -6.35
C ASN A 45 3.39 7.11 -5.81
N ALA A 46 2.11 6.70 -5.87
CA ALA A 46 1.00 7.48 -5.33
C ALA A 46 0.94 7.50 -3.79
N LEU A 47 1.32 6.40 -3.13
CA LEU A 47 1.39 6.34 -1.67
C LEU A 47 2.57 7.16 -1.12
N GLU A 48 3.70 7.17 -1.83
CA GLU A 48 4.92 7.88 -1.42
C GLU A 48 4.94 9.37 -1.82
N SER A 49 4.06 9.84 -2.71
CA SER A 49 4.06 11.21 -3.21
C SER A 49 3.93 12.27 -2.11
N GLY A 50 3.14 11.96 -1.06
CA GLY A 50 2.98 12.81 0.12
C GLY A 50 3.98 12.54 1.25
N LYS A 51 4.99 11.69 1.03
CA LYS A 51 6.05 11.31 1.97
C LYS A 51 5.53 10.87 3.36
N PRO A 52 4.62 9.88 3.45
CA PRO A 52 4.14 9.37 4.73
C PRO A 52 5.26 8.68 5.52
N GLU A 53 5.19 8.74 6.85
CA GLU A 53 6.08 7.98 7.74
C GLU A 53 5.79 6.47 7.70
N MET A 54 4.54 6.08 7.39
CA MET A 54 4.10 4.69 7.32
C MET A 54 2.96 4.53 6.32
N ILE A 55 3.03 3.46 5.52
CA ILE A 55 1.94 2.98 4.67
C ILE A 55 1.24 1.82 5.40
N VAL A 56 -0.09 1.90 5.54
CA VAL A 56 -0.92 0.89 6.21
C VAL A 56 -1.96 0.31 5.27
N THR A 57 -2.25 -0.98 5.40
CA THR A 57 -3.31 -1.67 4.64
C THR A 57 -3.94 -2.79 5.47
N ALA A 58 -5.24 -3.03 5.26
CA ALA A 58 -5.97 -4.14 5.87
C ALA A 58 -6.00 -5.40 4.97
N ASN A 59 -5.20 -5.43 3.90
CA ASN A 59 -5.13 -6.55 2.96
C ASN A 59 -3.71 -7.12 2.89
N ILE A 60 -3.53 -8.35 3.37
CA ILE A 60 -2.25 -9.06 3.42
C ILE A 60 -1.63 -9.29 2.02
N GLY A 61 -2.48 -9.42 0.99
CA GLY A 61 -2.05 -9.52 -0.41
C GLY A 61 -1.39 -8.22 -0.86
N CYS A 62 -2.05 -7.08 -0.67
CA CYS A 62 -1.43 -5.78 -0.97
C CYS A 62 -0.21 -5.52 -0.08
N GLN A 63 -0.23 -5.87 1.20
CA GLN A 63 0.94 -5.71 2.09
C GLN A 63 2.16 -6.45 1.55
N THR A 64 2.01 -7.73 1.24
CA THR A 64 3.10 -8.58 0.72
C THR A 64 3.55 -8.13 -0.66
N HIS A 65 2.61 -7.79 -1.53
CA HIS A 65 2.90 -7.37 -2.90
C HIS A 65 3.60 -6.00 -2.95
N LEU A 66 3.14 -5.01 -2.19
CA LEU A 66 3.78 -3.69 -2.11
C LEU A 66 5.16 -3.77 -1.44
N ALA A 67 5.32 -4.60 -0.39
CA ALA A 67 6.62 -4.82 0.25
C ALA A 67 7.69 -5.41 -0.71
N SER A 68 7.28 -6.06 -1.80
CA SER A 68 8.20 -6.57 -2.83
C SER A 68 8.80 -5.50 -3.76
N ALA A 69 8.41 -4.23 -3.60
CA ALA A 69 8.85 -3.11 -4.45
C ALA A 69 10.16 -2.43 -4.00
N VAL A 70 10.58 -2.62 -2.73
CA VAL A 70 11.71 -1.93 -2.05
C VAL A 70 11.37 -0.42 -1.81
N VAL A 71 11.72 0.27 -0.72
CA VAL A 71 12.62 -0.04 0.41
C VAL A 71 11.83 -0.44 1.70
N PRO A 72 12.03 0.02 2.97
CA PRO A 72 11.32 -0.61 4.09
C PRO A 72 9.94 0.02 4.31
N LEU A 73 8.90 -0.67 3.85
CA LEU A 73 7.61 -0.64 4.54
C LEU A 73 7.87 -0.97 6.01
N CYS A 74 7.78 0.00 6.91
CA CYS A 74 8.07 -0.18 8.32
C CYS A 74 6.96 -1.01 8.99
N VAL A 75 7.07 -2.34 8.86
CA VAL A 75 6.16 -3.30 9.52
C VAL A 75 6.35 -3.28 11.05
N THR A 76 7.45 -2.70 11.52
CA THR A 76 7.77 -2.45 12.93
C THR A 76 6.98 -1.26 13.52
N GLY A 77 5.64 -1.39 13.48
CA GLY A 77 4.69 -0.53 14.20
C GLY A 77 4.06 -1.21 15.43
N LEU A 78 4.00 -2.54 15.48
CA LEU A 78 3.69 -3.27 16.72
C LEU A 78 4.95 -3.36 17.59
N LYS A 79 5.21 -2.29 18.35
CA LYS A 79 5.80 -2.48 19.68
C LYS A 79 4.75 -3.16 20.56
N PHE A 80 5.11 -4.32 21.08
CA PHE A 80 4.58 -4.79 22.37
C PHE A 80 5.07 -3.85 23.48
#